data_AF-A0A8T0UWZ8-F1
#
_entry.id   AF-A0A8T0UWZ8-F1
#
_cell.length_a   1.000
_cell.length_b   1.000
_cell.length_c   1.000
_cell.angle_alpha   90.00
_cell.angle_beta   90.00
_cell.angle_gamma   90.00
#
_symmetry.space_group_name_H-M   'P 1'
#
loop_
_entity.id
_entity.type
_entity.pdbx_description
1 polymer ?
#
loop_
_entity_poly.entity_id
_entity_poly.type
_entity_poly.pdbx_seq_one_letter_code
_entity_poly.pdbx_strand_id
1 'polypeptide(L)'
;MDNCDGEVAWRFGAARPELAAADGEIRMRALVSRIYGCVDASDPRPVVPLASGDPTPFACFRTAPAAEEAVTAAVASGKHNGYPSATGVTEACRYAQPTLAGAASPP
;
A
#
# COMPACT_ATOMS: atom_id res chain seq x y z
N MET A 1 -8.92 44.34 -26.38
CA MET A 1 -9.54 43.99 -25.08
C MET A 1 -10.31 42.72 -25.35
N ASP A 2 -9.64 41.58 -25.23
CA ASP A 2 -10.24 40.27 -25.48
C ASP A 2 -11.01 39.83 -24.24
N ASN A 3 -12.26 39.43 -24.46
CA ASN A 3 -13.26 39.24 -23.43
C ASN A 3 -13.06 37.88 -22.73
N CYS A 4 -12.63 37.89 -21.46
CA CYS A 4 -12.47 36.71 -20.61
C CYS A 4 -13.78 36.36 -19.86
N ASP A 5 -14.88 36.14 -20.58
CA ASP A 5 -16.18 35.78 -19.97
C ASP A 5 -16.55 34.31 -20.21
N GLY A 6 -15.61 33.41 -19.91
CA GLY A 6 -15.89 31.98 -19.80
C GLY A 6 -15.56 31.52 -18.40
N GLU A 7 -16.57 31.21 -17.59
CA GLU A 7 -16.36 30.54 -16.30
C GLU A 7 -15.65 29.20 -16.56
N VAL A 8 -14.35 29.13 -16.29
CA VAL A 8 -13.58 27.90 -16.38
C VAL A 8 -13.95 27.05 -15.16
N ALA A 9 -15.04 26.29 -15.29
CA ALA A 9 -15.41 25.31 -14.29
C ALA A 9 -14.36 24.19 -14.27
N TRP A 10 -13.64 24.07 -13.16
CA TRP A 10 -12.66 23.01 -12.96
C TRP A 10 -13.38 21.66 -12.84
N ARG A 11 -13.30 20.86 -13.90
CA ARG A 11 -13.91 19.53 -14.00
C ARG A 11 -13.09 18.46 -13.29
N PHE A 12 -12.85 18.64 -11.99
CA PHE A 12 -12.31 17.58 -11.14
C PHE A 12 -13.41 16.55 -10.87
N GLY A 13 -13.47 15.51 -11.70
CA GLY A 13 -14.42 14.42 -11.55
C GLY A 13 -13.86 13.17 -12.22
N ALA A 14 -14.35 11.99 -11.81
CA ALA A 14 -13.98 10.75 -12.47
C ALA A 14 -14.34 10.86 -13.96
N ALA A 15 -13.38 10.58 -14.85
CA ALA A 15 -13.60 10.58 -16.30
C ALA A 15 -14.73 9.62 -16.74
N ARG A 16 -15.12 8.71 -15.84
CA ARG A 16 -16.21 7.76 -15.98
C ARG A 16 -17.13 7.85 -14.76
N PRO A 17 -18.39 8.30 -14.91
CA PRO A 17 -19.33 8.43 -13.80
C PRO A 17 -19.66 7.08 -13.14
N GLU A 18 -19.50 5.96 -13.85
CA GLU A 18 -19.67 4.62 -13.27
C GLU A 18 -18.62 4.31 -12.18
N LEU A 19 -17.39 4.85 -12.31
CA LEU A 19 -16.36 4.70 -11.28
C LEU A 19 -16.71 5.47 -10.01
N ALA A 20 -17.35 6.65 -10.16
CA ALA A 20 -17.84 7.42 -9.02
C ALA A 20 -19.02 6.72 -8.31
N ALA A 21 -19.87 6.00 -9.07
CA ALA A 21 -20.94 5.19 -8.49
C ALA A 21 -20.39 3.93 -7.77
N ALA A 22 -19.34 3.31 -8.29
CA ALA A 22 -18.65 2.19 -7.63
C ALA A 22 -17.91 2.60 -6.34
N ASP A 23 -17.54 3.88 -6.19
CA ASP A 23 -17.02 4.44 -4.94
C ASP A 23 -18.08 4.57 -3.83
N GLY A 24 -19.37 4.44 -4.18
CA GLY A 24 -20.48 4.33 -3.22
C GLY A 24 -20.65 2.94 -2.60
N GLU A 25 -19.97 1.91 -3.09
CA GLU A 25 -20.00 0.58 -2.48
C GLU A 25 -19.16 0.55 -1.20
N ILE A 26 -19.75 0.03 -0.11
CA ILE A 26 -19.06 -0.10 1.18
C ILE A 26 -17.84 -1.01 1.02
N ARG A 27 -16.65 -0.41 0.92
CA ARG A 27 -15.38 -1.12 0.92
C ARG A 27 -15.18 -1.85 2.26
N MET A 28 -14.52 -3.00 2.25
CA MET A 28 -14.20 -3.75 3.49
C MET A 28 -13.61 -2.86 4.58
N ARG A 29 -12.69 -1.96 4.24
CA ARG A 29 -12.11 -1.01 5.20
C ARG A 29 -13.15 -0.10 5.85
N ALA A 30 -14.10 0.43 5.08
CA ALA A 30 -15.15 1.31 5.60
C ALA A 30 -16.10 0.54 6.55
N LEU A 31 -16.46 -0.70 6.20
CA LEU A 31 -17.26 -1.57 7.06
C LEU A 31 -16.54 -1.86 8.38
N VAL A 32 -15.27 -2.24 8.31
CA VAL A 32 -14.44 -2.53 9.48
C VAL A 32 -14.31 -1.31 10.39
N SER A 33 -14.06 -0.12 9.83
CA SER A 33 -14.03 1.13 10.61
C SER A 33 -15.35 1.43 11.29
N ARG A 34 -16.50 1.18 10.62
CA ARG A 34 -17.82 1.35 11.22
C ARG A 34 -18.05 0.39 12.40
N ILE A 35 -17.63 -0.87 12.26
CA ILE A 35 -17.74 -1.87 13.34
C ILE A 35 -16.89 -1.44 14.55
N TYR A 36 -15.65 -0.98 14.33
CA TYR A 36 -14.83 -0.46 15.43
C TYR A 36 -15.44 0.79 16.08
N GLY A 37 -16.13 1.64 15.32
CA GLY A 37 -16.86 2.80 15.86
C GLY A 37 -18.03 2.43 16.78
N CYS A 38 -18.54 1.20 16.72
CA CYS A 38 -19.58 0.71 17.62
C CYS A 38 -19.04 0.12 18.93
N VAL A 39 -17.72 0.04 19.10
CA VAL A 39 -17.09 -0.49 20.32
C VAL A 39 -17.21 0.55 21.45
N ASP A 40 -17.69 0.12 22.62
CA ASP A 40 -17.70 0.96 23.82
C ASP A 40 -16.26 1.18 24.32
N ALA A 41 -15.82 2.43 24.33
CA ALA A 41 -14.50 2.81 24.82
C ALA A 41 -14.35 2.63 26.35
N SER A 42 -15.46 2.45 27.07
CA SER A 42 -15.50 2.20 28.52
C SER A 42 -15.36 0.72 28.87
N ASP A 43 -15.47 -0.18 27.89
CA ASP A 43 -15.33 -1.62 28.09
C ASP A 43 -13.86 -1.98 28.37
N PRO A 44 -13.55 -2.68 29.47
CA PRO A 44 -12.17 -3.04 29.81
C PRO A 44 -11.57 -4.14 28.91
N ARG A 45 -12.36 -4.80 28.07
CA ARG A 45 -11.88 -5.89 27.20
C ARG A 45 -11.08 -5.33 26.03
N PRO A 46 -9.88 -5.89 25.73
CA PRO A 46 -9.08 -5.42 24.61
C PRO A 46 -9.74 -5.77 23.27
N VAL A 47 -9.71 -4.83 22.33
CA VAL A 47 -10.12 -5.06 20.95
C VAL A 47 -9.02 -5.80 20.19
N VAL A 48 -9.35 -6.92 19.55
CA VAL A 48 -8.41 -7.69 18.72
C VAL A 48 -8.64 -7.36 17.23
N PRO A 49 -7.65 -6.76 16.53
CA PRO A 49 -7.89 -6.20 15.21
C PRO A 49 -7.77 -7.23 14.06
N LEU A 50 -8.61 -8.27 14.06
CA LEU A 50 -8.54 -9.39 13.11
C LEU A 50 -8.91 -9.02 11.66
N ALA A 51 -9.60 -7.90 11.47
CA ALA A 51 -10.02 -7.45 10.16
C ALA A 51 -8.97 -6.60 9.43
N SER A 52 -7.81 -6.35 10.05
CA SER A 52 -6.69 -5.66 9.40
C SER A 52 -5.89 -6.63 8.54
N GLY A 53 -5.69 -6.29 7.27
CA GLY A 53 -4.77 -7.01 6.38
C GLY A 53 -3.30 -6.59 6.54
N ASP A 54 -3.02 -5.58 7.35
CA ASP A 54 -1.65 -5.14 7.66
C ASP A 54 -1.11 -5.95 8.86
N PRO A 55 -0.01 -6.71 8.70
CA PRO A 55 0.60 -7.47 9.78
C PRO A 55 1.44 -6.63 10.75
N THR A 56 1.80 -5.38 10.39
CA THR A 56 2.70 -4.50 11.17
C THR A 56 2.28 -4.24 12.63
N PRO A 57 0.98 -4.14 12.98
CA PRO A 57 0.57 -3.95 14.37
C PRO A 57 0.90 -5.13 15.30
N PHE A 58 1.13 -6.32 14.74
CA PHE A 58 1.38 -7.53 15.51
C PHE A 58 2.89 -7.72 15.70
N ALA A 59 3.36 -7.63 16.94
CA ALA A 59 4.80 -7.70 17.26
C ALA A 59 5.52 -9.00 16.84
N CYS A 60 4.76 -10.06 16.56
CA CYS A 60 5.28 -11.32 16.04
C CYS A 60 5.65 -11.28 14.55
N PHE A 61 5.16 -10.29 13.79
CA PHE A 61 5.58 -10.05 12.41
C PHE A 61 6.66 -8.98 12.41
N ARG A 62 7.92 -9.42 12.28
CA ARG A 62 9.07 -8.53 12.19
C ARG A 62 9.72 -8.65 10.82
N THR A 63 10.18 -7.50 10.32
CA THR A 63 11.08 -7.46 9.17
C THR A 63 12.31 -8.32 9.47
N ALA A 64 12.76 -9.10 8.50
CA ALA A 64 13.95 -9.91 8.68
C ALA A 64 15.18 -9.00 8.91
N PRO A 65 16.10 -9.31 9.86
CA PRO A 65 17.27 -8.48 10.13
C PRO A 65 18.10 -8.16 8.88
N ALA A 66 18.27 -9.14 7.98
CA ALA A 66 18.97 -8.94 6.72
C ALA A 66 18.31 -7.89 5.80
N ALA A 67 16.98 -7.75 5.84
CA ALA A 67 16.28 -6.72 5.08
C ALA A 67 16.45 -5.33 5.72
N GLU A 68 16.46 -5.24 7.06
CA GLU A 68 16.74 -3.99 7.77
C GLU A 68 18.16 -3.49 7.48
N GLU A 69 19.16 -4.38 7.60
CA GLU A 69 20.56 -4.10 7.31
C GLU A 69 20.77 -3.68 5.85
N ALA A 70 20.12 -4.35 4.90
CA ALA A 70 20.20 -4.00 3.48
C ALA A 70 19.67 -2.59 3.20
N VAL A 71 18.56 -2.19 3.84
CA VAL A 71 18.02 -0.83 3.73
C VAL A 71 19.00 0.19 4.33
N THR A 72 19.56 -0.07 5.51
CA THR A 72 20.56 0.81 6.13
C THR A 72 21.79 0.98 5.24
N ALA A 73 22.32 -0.12 4.68
CA ALA A 73 23.47 -0.10 3.79
C ALA A 73 23.17 0.67 2.49
N ALA A 74 21.99 0.48 1.91
CA ALA A 74 21.57 1.19 0.70
C ALA A 74 21.51 2.71 0.93
N VAL A 75 20.91 3.15 2.04
CA VAL A 75 20.83 4.58 2.41
C VAL A 75 22.22 5.15 2.68
N ALA A 76 23.04 4.47 3.48
CA ALA A 76 24.40 4.92 3.81
C ALA A 76 25.30 5.04 2.57
N SER A 77 25.07 4.19 1.55
CA SER A 77 25.86 4.23 0.31
C SER A 77 25.60 5.47 -0.56
N GLY A 78 24.43 6.08 -0.45
CA GLY A 78 23.97 7.16 -1.34
C GLY A 78 23.78 6.76 -2.81
N LYS A 79 24.05 5.50 -3.19
CA LYS A 79 24.04 5.02 -4.59
C LYS A 79 22.63 4.85 -5.16
N HIS A 80 21.62 4.78 -4.31
CA HIS A 80 20.24 4.44 -4.66
C HIS A 80 19.25 5.62 -4.50
N ASN A 81 19.76 6.85 -4.34
CA ASN A 81 18.93 8.03 -4.10
C ASN A 81 18.41 8.69 -5.40
N GLY A 82 18.85 8.22 -6.56
CA GLY A 82 18.39 8.70 -7.87
C GLY A 82 17.07 8.05 -8.30
N TYR A 83 16.48 8.59 -9.38
CA TYR A 83 15.29 7.99 -9.98
C TYR A 83 15.61 6.61 -10.58
N PRO A 84 14.78 5.58 -10.31
CA PRO A 84 14.88 4.31 -11.01
C PRO A 84 14.36 4.44 -12.45
N SER A 85 14.59 3.40 -13.26
CA SER A 85 13.90 3.28 -14.55
C SER A 85 12.38 3.10 -14.34
N ALA A 86 11.57 3.27 -15.39
CA ALA A 86 10.12 3.09 -15.31
C ALA A 86 9.71 1.68 -14.87
N THR A 87 10.56 0.68 -15.08
CA THR A 87 10.35 -0.71 -14.66
C THR A 87 10.93 -1.02 -13.28
N GLY A 88 11.58 -0.05 -12.62
CA GLY A 88 12.22 -0.21 -11.33
C GLY A 88 13.76 -0.33 -11.40
N VAL A 89 14.36 -0.78 -10.30
CA VAL A 89 15.79 -1.07 -10.21
C VAL A 89 16.04 -2.46 -10.79
N THR A 90 16.79 -2.56 -11.88
CA THR A 90 16.98 -3.81 -12.65
C THR A 90 17.43 -4.99 -11.78
N GLU A 91 18.36 -4.76 -10.85
CA GLU A 91 18.83 -5.81 -9.94
C GLU A 91 17.70 -6.30 -9.01
N ALA A 92 16.90 -5.39 -8.42
CA ALA A 92 15.77 -5.77 -7.58
C ALA A 92 14.69 -6.54 -8.37
N CYS A 93 14.42 -6.14 -9.62
CA CYS A 93 13.48 -6.85 -10.48
C CYS A 93 13.93 -8.28 -10.77
N ARG A 94 15.24 -8.53 -10.94
CA ARG A 94 15.78 -9.88 -11.16
C ARG A 94 15.53 -10.78 -9.94
N TYR A 95 15.70 -10.26 -8.72
CA TYR A 95 15.48 -11.05 -7.49
C TYR A 95 14.00 -11.25 -7.15
N ALA A 96 13.12 -10.32 -7.54
CA ALA A 96 11.68 -10.42 -7.28
C ALA A 96 10.95 -11.36 -8.25
N GLN A 97 11.61 -11.83 -9.32
CA GLN A 97 11.04 -12.84 -10.19
C GLN A 97 10.89 -14.16 -9.42
N PRO A 98 9.69 -14.76 -9.38
CA PRO A 98 9.51 -16.04 -8.71
C PRO A 98 10.41 -17.06 -9.39
N THR A 99 11.35 -17.64 -8.63
CA THR A 99 12.05 -18.85 -9.03
C THR A 99 11.02 -19.98 -9.06
N LEU A 100 10.37 -20.17 -10.21
CA LEU A 100 9.54 -21.35 -10.51
C LEU A 100 10.37 -22.63 -10.67
N ALA A 101 11.68 -22.58 -10.44
CA ALA A 101 12.60 -23.69 -10.53
C ALA A 101 13.13 -24.05 -9.13
N GLY A 102 12.42 -24.93 -8.42
CA GLY A 102 12.84 -25.33 -7.07
C GLY A 102 12.01 -26.42 -6.41
N ALA A 103 11.47 -27.37 -7.18
CA ALA A 103 10.87 -28.60 -6.64
C ALA A 103 11.35 -29.81 -7.45
N ALA A 104 12.66 -30.04 -7.46
CA ALA A 104 13.26 -31.33 -7.79
C ALA A 104 14.68 -31.38 -7.24
N SER A 105 14.84 -31.97 -6.06
CA SER A 105 16.14 -32.51 -5.62
C SER A 105 16.14 -33.99 -6.02
N PRO A 106 17.04 -34.46 -6.90
CA PRO A 106 17.31 -35.88 -7.03
C PRO A 106 18.36 -36.33 -5.98
N PRO A 107 18.47 -37.65 -5.72
CA PRO A 107 19.10 -38.22 -4.52
C PRO A 107 20.63 -38.09 -4.47
#